data_AF-A0A9P0LEL2-F1
#
_entry.id   AF-A0A9P0LEL2-F1
#
_cell.length_a   1.000
_cell.length_b   1.000
_cell.length_c   1.000
_cell.angle_alpha   90.00
_cell.angle_beta   90.00
_cell.angle_gamma   90.00
#
_symmetry.space_group_name_H-M   'P 1'
#
loop_
_entity.id
_entity.type
_entity.pdbx_description
1 polymer ?
#
loop_
_entity_poly.entity_id
_entity_poly.type
_entity_poly.pdbx_seq_one_letter_code
_entity_poly.pdbx_strand_id
1 'polypeptide(L)'
;MLLVLVGILRDYEVQSTKATYSIQDHTGTIKAVWWLENDADTTPNLPAVKEGSYVQVFGSLRKKEEGTDENIIMVLRMFPVDDANIVYNHLLQVIHSRLEAEHMSKNKEVMIKTNNPGAALANSMTFYDDNMDGTGGGSNNMGMTPIQHKVFTLLKQDMSHNGLHRDEIMKHFPPNQRAKVNDALQFLNNEGHVYSTVNNDTFKATDLV
;
A
#
# COMPACT_ATOMS: atom_id res chain seq x y z
N MET A 1 10.11 -6.76 1.33
CA MET A 1 10.04 -7.07 -0.11
C MET A 1 11.44 -6.97 -0.68
N LEU A 2 11.88 -8.00 -1.40
CA LEU A 2 13.17 -8.01 -2.10
C LEU A 2 12.97 -7.36 -3.48
N LEU A 3 13.87 -6.46 -3.85
CA LEU A 3 13.91 -5.76 -5.13
C LEU A 3 15.22 -6.08 -5.83
N VAL A 4 15.14 -6.20 -7.14
CA VAL A 4 16.30 -6.35 -8.03
C VAL A 4 16.35 -5.14 -8.94
N LEU A 5 17.52 -4.51 -9.01
CA LEU A 5 17.79 -3.36 -9.87
C LEU A 5 19.04 -3.66 -10.70
N VAL A 6 19.01 -3.34 -11.99
CA VAL A 6 20.21 -3.32 -12.83
C VAL A 6 20.45 -1.90 -13.32
N GLY A 7 21.66 -1.39 -13.10
CA GLY A 7 22.03 -0.02 -13.48
C GLY A 7 23.53 0.18 -13.54
N ILE A 8 23.94 1.37 -13.94
CA ILE A 8 25.34 1.78 -14.05
C ILE A 8 25.77 2.37 -12.71
N LEU A 9 26.90 1.89 -12.17
CA LEU A 9 27.53 2.53 -11.02
C LEU A 9 28.15 3.86 -11.45
N ARG A 10 27.70 4.97 -10.87
CA ARG A 10 28.23 6.32 -11.18
C ARG A 10 29.26 6.81 -10.20
N ASP A 11 29.02 6.56 -8.92
CA ASP A 11 29.85 7.05 -7.82
C ASP A 11 29.70 6.10 -6.63
N TYR A 12 30.74 6.01 -5.80
CA TYR A 12 30.71 5.22 -4.59
C TYR A 12 31.59 5.82 -3.48
N GLU A 13 31.07 5.77 -2.26
CA GLU A 13 31.77 6.22 -1.06
C GLU A 13 31.83 5.07 -0.06
N VAL A 14 33.05 4.63 0.28
CA VAL A 14 33.26 3.58 1.27
C VAL A 14 33.69 4.20 2.59
N GLN A 15 32.91 3.94 3.64
CA GLN A 15 33.21 4.30 5.02
C GLN A 15 33.49 3.02 5.84
N SER A 16 33.91 3.17 7.10
CA SER A 16 34.30 2.03 7.93
C SER A 16 33.18 1.01 8.17
N THR A 17 31.92 1.43 8.20
CA THR A 17 30.78 0.55 8.53
C THR A 17 29.77 0.44 7.39
N LYS A 18 29.90 1.26 6.33
CA LYS A 18 28.97 1.27 5.21
C LYS A 18 29.64 1.69 3.92
N ALA A 19 29.18 1.14 2.82
CA ALA A 19 29.46 1.62 1.47
C ALA A 19 28.17 2.20 0.86
N THR A 20 28.26 3.40 0.30
CA THR A 20 27.16 4.08 -0.38
C THR A 20 27.46 4.12 -1.87
N TYR A 21 26.52 3.66 -2.69
CA TYR A 21 26.64 3.60 -4.14
C TYR A 21 25.57 4.48 -4.78
N SER A 22 25.94 5.18 -5.85
CA SER A 22 25.03 5.92 -6.71
C SER A 22 24.82 5.12 -7.98
N ILE A 23 23.61 4.57 -8.15
CA ILE A 23 23.27 3.70 -9.29
C ILE A 23 22.31 4.47 -10.18
N GLN A 24 22.65 4.57 -11.45
CA GLN A 24 21.84 5.25 -12.46
C GLN A 24 21.36 4.25 -13.51
N ASP A 25 20.07 4.33 -13.83
CA ASP A 25 19.50 3.68 -15.01
C ASP A 25 18.96 4.73 -15.99
N HIS A 26 18.14 4.29 -16.94
CA HIS A 26 17.50 5.16 -17.93
C HIS A 26 16.34 6.00 -17.35
N THR A 27 15.85 5.68 -16.16
CA THR A 27 14.73 6.35 -15.49
C THR A 27 15.18 7.37 -14.45
N GLY A 28 16.34 7.18 -13.84
CA GLY A 28 16.88 8.10 -12.86
C GLY A 28 18.09 7.53 -12.11
N THR A 29 18.36 8.14 -10.96
CA THR A 29 19.48 7.75 -10.09
C THR A 29 18.95 7.46 -8.69
N ILE A 30 19.44 6.39 -8.07
CA ILE A 30 19.09 6.01 -6.71
C ILE A 30 20.33 5.69 -5.88
N LYS A 31 20.26 6.03 -4.59
CA LYS A 31 21.31 5.70 -3.62
C LYS A 31 21.09 4.29 -3.06
N ALA A 32 22.15 3.51 -3.00
CA ALA A 32 22.16 2.18 -2.42
C ALA A 32 23.19 2.12 -1.28
N VAL A 33 22.79 1.61 -0.12
CA VAL A 33 23.63 1.53 1.08
C VAL A 33 23.87 0.07 1.43
N TRP A 34 25.13 -0.30 1.55
CA TRP A 34 25.58 -1.62 1.99
C TRP A 34 26.28 -1.50 3.35
N TRP A 35 25.75 -2.15 4.37
CA TRP A 35 26.42 -2.26 5.67
C TRP A 35 27.56 -3.28 5.62
N LEU A 36 28.75 -2.84 5.99
CA LEU A 36 29.92 -3.69 6.08
C LEU A 36 29.96 -4.29 7.49
N GLU A 37 29.85 -5.61 7.58
CA GLU A 37 30.09 -6.32 8.83
C GLU A 37 31.61 -6.41 9.05
N ASN A 38 32.06 -5.89 10.20
CA ASN A 38 33.45 -5.98 10.62
C ASN A 38 33.70 -7.34 11.26
N ASP A 39 33.74 -8.40 10.46
CA ASP A 39 34.33 -9.67 10.91
C ASP A 39 35.84 -9.62 10.66
N ALA A 40 36.61 -9.69 11.75
CA ALA A 40 38.05 -9.43 11.80
C ALA A 40 38.93 -10.33 10.90
N ASP A 41 38.36 -11.35 10.25
CA ASP A 41 39.06 -12.32 9.41
C ASP A 41 38.64 -12.31 7.92
N THR A 42 37.71 -11.44 7.52
CA THR A 42 37.26 -11.39 6.11
C THR A 42 37.46 -9.98 5.57
N THR A 43 38.29 -9.83 4.53
CA THR A 43 38.33 -8.60 3.72
C THR A 43 36.89 -8.19 3.40
N PRO A 44 36.50 -6.91 3.56
CA PRO A 44 35.12 -6.49 3.33
C PRO A 44 34.69 -7.03 1.98
N ASN A 45 33.61 -7.82 1.96
CA ASN A 45 33.14 -8.57 0.80
C ASN A 45 32.45 -7.62 -0.19
N LEU A 46 33.15 -6.53 -0.50
CA LEU A 46 32.82 -5.54 -1.48
C LEU A 46 33.09 -6.19 -2.84
N PRO A 47 32.08 -6.29 -3.72
CA PRO A 47 32.31 -6.72 -5.08
C PRO A 47 33.31 -5.77 -5.74
N ALA A 48 34.21 -6.32 -6.55
CA ALA A 48 35.16 -5.55 -7.35
C ALA A 48 34.41 -4.82 -8.48
N VAL A 49 33.71 -3.74 -8.13
CA VAL A 49 32.94 -2.92 -9.06
C VAL A 49 33.72 -1.66 -9.39
N LYS A 50 33.78 -1.31 -10.67
CA LYS A 50 34.35 -0.05 -11.16
C LYS A 50 33.24 0.92 -11.53
N GLU A 51 33.50 2.21 -11.36
CA GLU A 51 32.66 3.26 -11.92
C GLU A 51 32.45 3.06 -13.42
N GLY A 52 31.24 3.33 -13.89
CA GLY A 52 30.82 3.11 -15.28
C GLY A 52 30.44 1.67 -15.62
N SER A 53 30.63 0.71 -14.71
CA SER A 53 30.23 -0.69 -14.93
C SER A 53 28.76 -0.90 -14.60
N TYR A 54 28.11 -1.84 -15.28
CA TYR A 54 26.78 -2.29 -14.89
C TYR A 54 26.86 -3.16 -13.64
N VAL A 55 25.88 -2.99 -12.76
CA VAL A 55 25.71 -3.78 -11.55
C VAL A 55 24.28 -4.26 -11.43
N GLN A 56 24.13 -5.47 -10.89
CA GLN A 56 22.86 -6.01 -10.44
C GLN A 56 22.83 -5.98 -8.92
N VAL A 57 21.85 -5.27 -8.37
CA VAL A 57 21.67 -5.04 -6.94
C VAL A 57 20.43 -5.75 -6.46
N PHE A 58 20.60 -6.55 -5.41
CA PHE A 58 19.54 -7.20 -4.67
C PHE A 58 19.41 -6.52 -3.31
N GLY A 59 18.22 -6.05 -2.98
CA GLY A 59 18.04 -5.28 -1.75
C GLY A 59 16.60 -5.01 -1.37
N SER A 60 16.39 -4.19 -0.35
CA SER A 60 15.07 -3.73 0.05
C SER A 60 14.99 -2.21 0.01
N LEU A 61 13.90 -1.65 -0.53
CA LEU A 61 13.67 -0.21 -0.53
C LEU A 61 13.31 0.28 0.88
N ARG A 62 13.95 1.34 1.34
CA ARG A 62 13.65 2.03 2.60
C ARG A 62 13.62 3.53 2.40
N LYS A 63 12.79 4.23 3.17
CA LYS A 63 12.84 5.69 3.26
C LYS A 63 13.94 6.09 4.25
N LYS A 64 14.72 7.10 3.89
CA LYS A 64 15.87 7.55 4.70
C LYS A 64 15.44 8.19 6.03
N GLU A 65 14.44 9.05 5.98
CA GLU A 65 13.92 9.80 7.13
C GLU A 65 12.42 10.06 6.96
N GLU A 66 11.68 10.09 8.06
CA GLU A 66 10.25 10.37 8.07
C GLU A 66 10.01 11.82 7.62
N GLY A 67 9.39 12.00 6.45
CA GLY A 67 9.08 13.33 5.87
C GLY A 67 9.98 13.76 4.71
N THR A 68 11.02 12.99 4.34
CA THR A 68 11.82 13.26 3.13
C THR A 68 11.52 12.20 2.06
N ASP A 69 11.23 12.59 0.83
CA ASP A 69 10.97 11.70 -0.32
C ASP A 69 12.26 11.06 -0.91
N GLU A 70 13.29 10.87 -0.09
CA GLU A 70 14.52 10.17 -0.48
C GLU A 70 14.41 8.67 -0.18
N ASN A 71 14.14 7.89 -1.23
CA ASN A 71 14.19 6.43 -1.16
C ASN A 71 15.63 5.93 -1.33
N ILE A 72 16.03 4.97 -0.50
CA ILE A 72 17.34 4.32 -0.50
C ILE A 72 17.16 2.81 -0.61
N ILE A 73 18.02 2.16 -1.39
CA ILE A 73 18.08 0.70 -1.44
C ILE A 73 19.05 0.21 -0.37
N MET A 74 18.58 -0.62 0.55
CA MET A 74 19.45 -1.39 1.42
C MET A 74 19.96 -2.61 0.67
N VAL A 75 21.25 -2.64 0.37
CA VAL A 75 21.88 -3.72 -0.41
C VAL A 75 22.04 -4.95 0.47
N LEU A 76 21.54 -6.07 -0.04
CA LEU A 76 21.80 -7.41 0.51
C LEU A 76 22.97 -8.06 -0.24
N ARG A 77 22.97 -7.97 -1.58
CA ARG A 77 24.04 -8.45 -2.45
C ARG A 77 24.11 -7.60 -3.71
N MET A 78 25.30 -7.49 -4.30
CA MET A 78 25.51 -6.84 -5.58
C MET A 78 26.57 -7.57 -6.39
N PHE A 79 26.36 -7.65 -7.70
CA PHE A 79 27.25 -8.31 -8.64
C PHE A 79 27.55 -7.40 -9.84
N PRO A 80 28.78 -7.43 -10.38
CA PRO A 80 29.05 -6.81 -11.67
C PRO A 80 28.29 -7.55 -12.77
N VAL A 81 27.86 -6.80 -13.79
CA VAL A 81 27.14 -7.32 -14.95
C VAL A 81 27.93 -7.01 -16.21
N ASP A 82 28.42 -8.06 -16.87
CA ASP A 82 29.17 -7.94 -18.12
C ASP A 82 28.31 -8.28 -19.36
N ASP A 83 27.23 -9.06 -19.18
CA ASP A 83 26.34 -9.48 -20.26
C ASP A 83 25.20 -8.47 -20.47
N ALA A 84 25.13 -7.89 -21.67
CA ALA A 84 24.06 -7.00 -22.09
C ALA A 84 22.68 -7.66 -22.03
N ASN A 85 22.58 -8.98 -22.19
CA ASN A 85 21.30 -9.70 -22.10
C ASN A 85 20.65 -9.53 -20.72
N ILE A 86 21.44 -9.46 -19.64
CA ILE A 86 20.92 -9.24 -18.29
C ILE A 86 20.26 -7.86 -18.19
N VAL A 87 20.88 -6.85 -18.78
CA VAL A 87 20.37 -5.47 -18.79
C VAL A 87 19.04 -5.40 -19.54
N TYR A 88 18.97 -5.96 -20.75
CA TYR A 88 17.74 -5.97 -21.54
C TYR A 88 16.64 -6.82 -20.90
N ASN A 89 16.99 -7.98 -20.34
CA ASN A 89 16.04 -8.83 -19.66
C ASN A 89 15.43 -8.12 -18.44
N HIS A 90 16.25 -7.43 -17.63
CA HIS A 90 15.77 -6.62 -16.53
C HIS A 90 14.82 -5.52 -16.99
N LEU A 91 15.16 -4.79 -18.06
CA LEU A 91 14.30 -3.76 -18.63
C LEU A 91 12.92 -4.31 -19.02
N LEU A 92 12.89 -5.44 -19.74
CA LEU A 92 11.65 -6.10 -20.14
C LEU A 92 10.83 -6.57 -18.92
N GLN A 93 11.47 -7.13 -17.90
CA GLN A 93 10.80 -7.54 -16.66
C GLN A 93 10.17 -6.36 -15.92
N VAL A 94 10.85 -5.22 -15.85
CA VAL A 94 10.34 -4.00 -15.19
C VAL A 94 9.12 -3.46 -15.94
N ILE A 95 9.21 -3.35 -17.27
CA ILE A 95 8.09 -2.91 -18.11
C ILE A 95 6.89 -3.85 -17.95
N HIS A 96 7.13 -5.16 -18.00
CA HIS A 96 6.08 -6.16 -17.84
C HIS A 96 5.41 -6.05 -16.47
N SER A 97 6.19 -6.02 -15.38
CA SER A 97 5.68 -5.92 -14.01
C SER A 97 4.89 -4.64 -13.79
N ARG A 98 5.30 -3.52 -14.40
CA ARG A 98 4.57 -2.25 -14.36
C ARG A 98 3.22 -2.37 -15.07
N LEU A 99 3.21 -2.88 -16.31
CA LEU A 99 1.97 -3.04 -17.08
C LEU A 99 1.00 -4.01 -16.41
N GLU A 100 1.52 -5.08 -15.82
CA GLU A 100 0.72 -6.05 -15.06
C GLU A 100 0.11 -5.40 -13.81
N ALA A 101 0.90 -4.63 -13.06
CA ALA A 101 0.40 -3.88 -11.91
C ALA A 101 -0.67 -2.85 -12.30
N GLU A 102 -0.50 -2.14 -13.42
CA GLU A 102 -1.50 -1.22 -13.97
C GLU A 102 -2.77 -1.93 -14.44
N HIS A 103 -2.65 -3.12 -15.03
CA HIS A 103 -3.80 -3.94 -15.42
C HIS A 103 -4.56 -4.48 -14.20
N MET A 104 -3.82 -4.96 -13.19
CA MET A 104 -4.40 -5.43 -11.93
C MET A 104 -5.07 -4.29 -11.12
N SER A 105 -4.52 -3.08 -11.15
CA SER A 105 -5.13 -1.93 -10.47
C SER A 105 -6.44 -1.49 -11.15
N LYS A 106 -6.50 -1.51 -12.49
CA LYS A 106 -7.74 -1.24 -13.25
C LYS A 106 -8.80 -2.32 -13.06
N ASN A 107 -8.42 -3.59 -12.99
CA ASN A 107 -9.35 -4.70 -12.78
C ASN A 107 -9.89 -4.82 -11.35
N LYS A 108 -9.37 -4.04 -10.39
CA LYS A 108 -9.94 -3.98 -9.04
C LYS A 108 -11.29 -3.24 -8.98
N GLU A 109 -11.67 -2.48 -10.02
CA GLU A 109 -12.98 -1.79 -10.05
C GLU A 109 -14.15 -2.71 -10.45
N VAL A 110 -13.93 -3.88 -11.05
CA VAL A 110 -15.05 -4.75 -11.49
C VAL A 110 -14.73 -6.23 -11.33
N MET A 111 -14.73 -6.72 -10.10
CA MET A 111 -15.10 -8.11 -9.82
C MET A 111 -16.27 -8.17 -8.83
N ILE A 112 -17.36 -7.47 -9.16
CA ILE A 112 -18.67 -7.85 -8.63
C ILE A 112 -19.01 -9.17 -9.33
N LYS A 113 -18.93 -10.27 -8.56
CA LYS A 113 -19.34 -11.62 -8.96
C LYS A 113 -20.60 -11.54 -9.82
N THR A 114 -20.47 -11.86 -11.11
CA THR A 114 -21.49 -11.78 -12.17
C THR A 114 -22.59 -12.84 -12.02
N ASN A 115 -22.90 -13.27 -10.79
CA ASN A 115 -23.86 -14.33 -10.52
C ASN A 115 -25.27 -13.81 -10.22
N ASN A 116 -25.55 -12.53 -10.51
CA ASN A 116 -26.90 -11.98 -10.35
C ASN A 116 -27.31 -11.16 -11.60
N PRO A 117 -28.34 -11.58 -12.36
CA PRO A 117 -28.75 -10.95 -13.62
C PRO A 117 -29.46 -9.58 -13.45
N GLY A 118 -29.09 -8.80 -12.44
CA GLY A 118 -29.61 -7.44 -12.19
C GLY A 118 -28.52 -6.36 -12.07
N ALA A 119 -27.23 -6.73 -12.13
CA ALA A 119 -26.13 -5.79 -11.89
C ALA A 119 -25.81 -4.86 -13.08
N ALA A 120 -26.27 -5.17 -14.29
CA ALA A 120 -25.98 -4.34 -15.48
C ALA A 120 -26.73 -3.00 -15.47
N LEU A 121 -27.83 -2.87 -14.73
CA LEU A 121 -28.67 -1.65 -14.71
C LEU A 121 -28.26 -0.63 -13.64
N ALA A 122 -27.33 -0.96 -12.74
CA ALA A 122 -26.81 0.00 -11.76
C ALA A 122 -25.79 0.98 -12.36
N ASN A 123 -25.17 0.62 -13.50
CA ASN A 123 -24.14 1.43 -14.15
C ASN A 123 -24.70 2.59 -15.00
N SER A 124 -26.03 2.68 -15.19
CA SER A 124 -26.64 3.79 -15.94
C SER A 124 -27.08 4.97 -15.06
N MET A 125 -26.81 4.94 -13.74
CA MET A 125 -27.19 6.00 -12.80
C MET A 125 -26.00 6.68 -12.10
N THR A 126 -24.76 6.26 -12.34
CA THR A 126 -23.56 6.85 -11.71
C THR A 126 -22.96 8.04 -12.49
N PHE A 127 -23.64 8.54 -13.52
CA PHE A 127 -23.21 9.74 -14.27
C PHE A 127 -23.74 11.08 -13.70
N TYR A 128 -24.32 11.06 -12.50
CA TYR A 128 -24.81 12.28 -11.84
C TYR A 128 -24.47 12.24 -10.35
N ASP A 129 -23.19 12.40 -10.01
CA ASP A 129 -22.77 13.13 -8.79
C ASP A 129 -21.26 13.46 -8.85
N ASP A 130 -20.87 14.18 -9.89
CA ASP A 130 -19.61 14.94 -9.88
C ASP A 130 -20.01 16.36 -9.48
N ASN A 131 -19.99 16.66 -8.16
CA ASN A 131 -19.92 18.00 -7.55
C ASN A 131 -20.21 17.90 -6.03
N MET A 132 -19.24 17.43 -5.24
CA MET A 132 -18.98 18.03 -3.92
C MET A 132 -17.59 17.65 -3.40
N ASP A 133 -16.72 18.65 -3.56
CA ASP A 133 -15.85 19.23 -2.54
C ASP A 133 -14.91 18.31 -1.75
N GLY A 134 -13.62 18.62 -1.91
CA GLY A 134 -12.53 17.93 -1.26
C GLY A 134 -12.47 18.25 0.22
N THR A 135 -12.29 17.22 1.04
CA THR A 135 -11.58 17.36 2.32
C THR A 135 -11.07 16.00 2.78
N GLY A 136 -9.74 15.88 2.77
CA GLY A 136 -8.93 15.13 3.72
C GLY A 136 -9.41 13.76 4.22
N GLY A 137 -8.65 12.73 3.80
CA GLY A 137 -7.96 11.91 4.79
C GLY A 137 -8.65 10.64 5.26
N GLY A 138 -7.94 9.52 5.06
CA GLY A 138 -8.15 8.30 5.83
C GLY A 138 -9.05 7.27 5.16
N SER A 139 -8.65 6.76 3.99
CA SER A 139 -9.09 5.44 3.56
C SER A 139 -8.39 4.40 4.45
N ASN A 140 -8.87 4.30 5.69
CA ASN A 140 -8.45 3.30 6.66
C ASN A 140 -9.08 1.98 6.21
N ASN A 141 -8.37 1.29 5.33
CA ASN A 141 -8.75 0.00 4.79
C ASN A 141 -8.53 -1.08 5.88
N MET A 142 -9.29 -1.02 6.98
CA MET A 142 -9.26 -1.93 8.14
C MET A 142 -9.83 -3.33 7.82
N GLY A 143 -9.62 -3.87 6.62
CA GLY A 143 -10.13 -5.20 6.25
C GLY A 143 -11.66 -5.38 6.34
N MET A 144 -12.42 -4.29 6.46
CA MET A 144 -13.86 -4.30 6.63
C MET A 144 -14.60 -4.49 5.30
N THR A 145 -15.76 -5.14 5.34
CA THR A 145 -16.68 -5.19 4.20
C THR A 145 -17.29 -3.80 3.91
N PRO A 146 -17.76 -3.53 2.68
CA PRO A 146 -18.30 -2.21 2.33
C PRO A 146 -19.48 -1.76 3.20
N ILE A 147 -20.29 -2.71 3.70
CA ILE A 147 -21.43 -2.40 4.58
C ILE A 147 -20.97 -2.06 6.00
N GLN A 148 -19.93 -2.73 6.52
CA GLN A 148 -19.33 -2.41 7.81
C GLN A 148 -18.68 -1.03 7.78
N HIS A 149 -17.94 -0.71 6.71
CA HIS A 149 -17.36 0.62 6.55
C HIS A 149 -18.45 1.70 6.50
N LYS A 150 -19.54 1.48 5.75
CA LYS A 150 -20.65 2.44 5.66
C LYS A 150 -21.36 2.65 7.01
N VAL A 151 -21.56 1.59 7.79
CA VAL A 151 -22.09 1.68 9.17
C VAL A 151 -21.13 2.43 10.08
N PHE A 152 -19.83 2.15 10.00
CA PHE A 152 -18.82 2.81 10.81
C PHE A 152 -18.67 4.31 10.50
N THR A 153 -18.64 4.70 9.21
CA THR A 153 -18.63 6.11 8.81
C THR A 153 -19.86 6.87 9.31
N LEU A 154 -21.04 6.24 9.25
CA LEU A 154 -22.28 6.82 9.75
C LEU A 154 -22.24 7.03 11.27
N LEU A 155 -21.68 6.07 12.01
CA LEU A 155 -21.49 6.19 13.47
C LEU A 155 -20.41 7.22 13.85
N LYS A 156 -19.41 7.43 12.99
CA LYS A 156 -18.35 8.43 13.20
C LYS A 156 -18.81 9.86 12.89
N GLN A 157 -19.74 10.02 11.95
CA GLN A 157 -20.34 11.32 11.62
C GLN A 157 -21.34 11.80 12.69
N ASP A 158 -21.82 10.90 13.54
CA ASP A 158 -22.71 11.26 14.63
C ASP A 158 -21.95 11.92 15.80
N MET A 159 -22.26 13.18 16.05
CA MET A 159 -21.69 13.98 17.15
C MET A 159 -22.52 13.86 18.44
N SER A 160 -23.56 13.02 18.47
CA SER A 160 -24.39 12.80 19.65
C SER A 160 -23.58 12.22 20.82
N HIS A 161 -23.81 12.77 22.01
CA HIS A 161 -23.13 12.32 23.23
C HIS A 161 -23.45 10.83 23.52
N ASN A 162 -24.68 10.40 23.21
CA ASN A 162 -25.20 9.09 23.58
C ASN A 162 -25.08 8.02 22.48
N GLY A 163 -24.65 8.36 21.27
CA GLY A 163 -24.59 7.46 20.11
C GLY A 163 -25.94 7.25 19.43
N LEU A 164 -25.97 6.36 18.43
CA LEU A 164 -27.13 6.13 17.56
C LEU A 164 -27.86 4.84 17.93
N HIS A 165 -29.20 4.88 17.93
CA HIS A 165 -30.00 3.68 18.16
C HIS A 165 -30.01 2.78 16.93
N ARG A 166 -30.01 1.46 17.14
CA ARG A 166 -30.03 0.44 16.09
C ARG A 166 -31.10 0.69 15.03
N ASP A 167 -32.32 1.06 15.45
CA ASP A 167 -33.42 1.34 14.53
C ASP A 167 -33.20 2.60 13.67
N GLU A 168 -32.47 3.59 14.18
CA GLU A 168 -32.12 4.80 13.43
C GLU A 168 -31.06 4.50 12.39
N ILE A 169 -30.07 3.66 12.74
CA ILE A 169 -29.09 3.13 11.79
C ILE A 169 -29.86 2.36 10.70
N MET A 170 -30.80 1.48 11.04
CA MET A 170 -31.57 0.69 10.07
C MET A 170 -32.44 1.53 9.11
N LYS A 171 -32.81 2.77 9.46
CA LYS A 171 -33.54 3.67 8.56
C LYS A 171 -32.67 4.20 7.41
N HIS A 172 -31.36 4.28 7.62
CA HIS A 172 -30.40 4.74 6.61
C HIS A 172 -30.04 3.66 5.58
N PHE A 173 -30.53 2.43 5.76
CA PHE A 173 -30.29 1.31 4.87
C PHE A 173 -31.61 0.75 4.32
N PRO A 174 -31.60 0.24 3.07
CA PRO A 174 -32.78 -0.36 2.47
C PRO A 174 -33.20 -1.64 3.23
N PRO A 175 -34.50 -2.00 3.22
CA PRO A 175 -35.04 -3.09 4.05
C PRO A 175 -34.40 -4.45 3.75
N ASN A 176 -33.91 -4.67 2.53
CA ASN A 176 -33.19 -5.87 2.11
C ASN A 176 -31.77 -6.03 2.72
N GLN A 177 -31.23 -4.99 3.37
CA GLN A 177 -29.88 -5.00 3.95
C GLN A 177 -29.88 -4.99 5.47
N ARG A 178 -31.04 -4.88 6.13
CA ARG A 178 -31.15 -4.77 7.59
C ARG A 178 -30.52 -5.94 8.37
N ALA A 179 -30.65 -7.16 7.86
CA ALA A 179 -30.00 -8.34 8.44
C ALA A 179 -28.47 -8.20 8.41
N LYS A 180 -27.91 -7.78 7.28
CA LYS A 180 -26.46 -7.57 7.11
C LYS A 180 -25.93 -6.40 7.93
N VAL A 181 -26.73 -5.35 8.12
CA VAL A 181 -26.38 -4.22 9.01
C VAL A 181 -26.29 -4.69 10.46
N ASN A 182 -27.18 -5.59 10.89
CA ASN A 182 -27.11 -6.16 12.23
C ASN A 182 -25.84 -7.00 12.43
N ASP A 183 -25.52 -7.86 11.48
CA ASP A 183 -24.30 -8.67 11.52
C ASP A 183 -23.04 -7.77 11.51
N ALA A 184 -23.09 -6.67 10.75
CA ALA A 184 -22.02 -5.68 10.72
C ALA A 184 -21.84 -4.96 12.07
N LEU A 185 -22.93 -4.57 12.73
CA LEU A 185 -22.88 -3.96 14.07
C LEU A 185 -22.29 -4.92 15.11
N GLN A 186 -22.69 -6.19 15.06
CA GLN A 186 -22.15 -7.21 15.97
C GLN A 186 -20.64 -7.43 15.74
N PHE A 187 -20.22 -7.48 14.47
CA PHE A 187 -18.80 -7.60 14.12
C PHE A 187 -18.00 -6.38 14.60
N LEU A 188 -18.46 -5.16 14.32
CA LEU A 188 -17.78 -3.93 14.74
C LEU A 188 -17.69 -3.80 16.27
N ASN A 189 -18.68 -4.31 17.00
CA ASN A 189 -18.66 -4.40 18.46
C ASN A 189 -17.63 -5.42 18.96
N ASN A 190 -17.59 -6.62 18.35
CA ASN A 190 -16.64 -7.67 18.72
C ASN A 190 -15.18 -7.29 18.42
N GLU A 191 -14.92 -6.59 17.32
CA GLU A 191 -13.58 -6.09 16.94
C GLU A 191 -13.16 -4.84 17.74
N GLY A 192 -14.09 -4.23 18.50
CA GLY A 192 -13.83 -3.06 19.34
C GLY A 192 -13.84 -1.71 18.59
N HIS A 193 -14.28 -1.69 17.34
CA HIS A 193 -14.45 -0.45 16.56
C HIS A 193 -15.64 0.39 17.02
N VAL A 194 -16.65 -0.26 17.58
CA VAL A 194 -17.88 0.36 18.08
C VAL A 194 -18.16 -0.21 19.47
N TYR A 195 -18.77 0.56 20.36
CA TYR A 195 -19.18 0.09 21.68
C TYR A 195 -20.64 0.47 21.97
N SER A 196 -21.30 -0.34 22.79
CA SER A 196 -22.65 -0.03 23.28
C SER A 196 -22.59 0.94 24.46
N THR A 197 -23.35 2.04 24.39
CA THR A 197 -23.28 3.12 25.40
C THR A 197 -24.29 2.91 26.53
N VAL A 198 -25.57 3.22 26.26
CA VAL A 198 -26.63 3.32 27.25
C VAL A 198 -27.40 2.00 27.38
N ASN A 199 -27.67 1.35 26.25
CA ASN A 199 -28.39 0.09 26.15
C ASN A 199 -27.69 -0.83 25.13
N ASN A 200 -28.06 -2.12 25.10
CA ASN A 200 -27.52 -3.09 24.15
C ASN A 200 -27.87 -2.81 22.67
N ASP A 201 -28.71 -1.80 22.41
CA ASP A 201 -29.16 -1.36 21.08
C ASP A 201 -28.71 0.07 20.72
N THR A 202 -27.87 0.72 21.54
CA THR A 202 -27.32 2.06 21.27
C THR A 202 -25.82 1.99 21.06
N PHE A 203 -25.33 2.41 19.89
CA PHE A 203 -23.96 2.19 19.44
C PHE A 203 -23.20 3.49 19.20
N LYS A 204 -21.90 3.52 19.51
CA LYS A 204 -21.00 4.64 19.26
C LYS A 204 -19.64 4.19 18.76
N ALA A 205 -19.08 4.90 17.78
CA ALA A 205 -17.76 4.59 17.24
C ALA A 205 -16.66 4.92 18.27
N THR A 206 -15.65 4.06 18.37
CA THR A 206 -14.45 4.32 19.15
C THR A 206 -13.56 5.27 18.37
N ASP A 207 -13.19 6.41 18.98
CA ASP A 207 -12.12 7.28 18.47
C ASP A 207 -10.77 6.60 18.72
N LEU A 208 -10.42 5.66 17.86
CA LEU A 208 -9.04 5.18 17.76
C LEU A 208 -8.22 6.29 17.10
N VAL A 209 -7.39 6.95 17.92
CA VAL A 209 -6.34 7.91 17.53
C VAL A 209 -5.39 7.29 16.52
#